data_AF-A0A804I1P8-F1
#
_entry.id   AF-A0A804I1P8-F1
#
_cell.length_a   1.000
_cell.length_b   1.000
_cell.length_c   1.000
_cell.angle_alpha   90.00
_cell.angle_beta   90.00
_cell.angle_gamma   90.00
#
_symmetry.space_group_name_H-M   'P 1'
#
loop_
_entity.id
_entity.type
_entity.pdbx_description
1 polymer ?
#
loop_
_entity_poly.entity_id
_entity_poly.type
_entity_poly.pdbx_seq_one_letter_code
_entity_poly.pdbx_strand_id
1 'polypeptide(L)'
;MSSSVASLTSWSPTPMTLAAPPRTSGSFAGARRVPTTRGASGASSLGGGISLNCLIRWMLGRRPRWVCGSKARAVVEPVGRGWRSVTRRAVLASDMGAEVEVGHSRCFLRVRNEEELLSCIRKKVEAGKLSSDIATRLEELFYNYRNAVMQSGDSSASEIMLSNMAVAFDRILLDVENPFNFSPYHKAVREPFDYYMFGQNYFHPLVDFRTSYIGNLSLFFDMEKKLKQGHNIVLFSNHQTEADPPLIALLLERTNPYLAEKLVFVAGDRVITDPLSKPFSMGRNLICVYSKKHMHDVSELVEMKRRANARSLKEMTLLLRGGSQIIWIAPSGGRDRPDPLTGKWHPASFDESSVDNMRRLVDHSGVMGHMYPLALLCYDVMPPPPEVEKQIGERRKFSFHGIGLSVAPEINFDDIASGCENAEEAKKAFVWALYGSVIEQYNVLESAIYGYQGLNASNSIISLSRPWS
;
A
#
# COMPACT_ATOMS: atom_id res chain seq x y z
N MET A 1 34.38 -76.62 17.24
CA MET A 1 35.22 -75.97 16.21
C MET A 1 34.77 -74.51 16.19
N SER A 2 35.34 -73.63 17.03
CA SER A 2 36.56 -72.82 16.77
C SER A 2 36.35 -71.94 15.53
N SER A 3 36.34 -70.60 15.51
CA SER A 3 37.12 -69.53 16.19
C SER A 3 36.42 -68.17 15.89
N SER A 4 36.21 -67.20 16.81
CA SER A 4 37.13 -66.11 17.28
C SER A 4 37.58 -65.12 16.15
N VAL A 5 37.69 -63.78 16.22
CA VAL A 5 37.60 -62.63 17.19
C VAL A 5 37.76 -61.33 16.30
N ALA A 6 37.15 -60.14 16.49
CA ALA A 6 37.53 -58.94 17.30
C ALA A 6 36.65 -57.76 16.77
N SER A 7 35.90 -56.93 17.53
CA SER A 7 36.21 -55.86 18.51
C SER A 7 36.84 -54.57 17.97
N LEU A 8 36.13 -53.43 18.10
CA LEU A 8 36.58 -52.02 18.28
C LEU A 8 35.31 -51.16 18.55
N THR A 9 34.84 -50.98 19.80
CA THR A 9 34.99 -49.79 20.69
C THR A 9 34.79 -48.43 19.98
N SER A 10 33.60 -47.83 20.12
CA SER A 10 33.21 -46.77 21.08
C SER A 10 33.56 -45.37 20.58
N TRP A 11 32.63 -44.41 20.74
CA TRP A 11 32.86 -42.98 20.99
C TRP A 11 31.52 -42.32 21.36
N SER A 12 31.49 -41.68 22.53
CA SER A 12 30.37 -40.92 23.09
C SER A 12 30.54 -39.44 22.74
N PRO A 13 29.46 -38.65 22.53
CA PRO A 13 29.56 -37.21 22.33
C PRO A 13 29.51 -36.46 23.66
N THR A 14 30.45 -35.53 23.87
CA THR A 14 30.40 -34.50 24.93
C THR A 14 29.93 -33.16 24.33
N PRO A 15 29.21 -32.31 25.08
CA PRO A 15 28.64 -31.06 24.57
C PRO A 15 29.65 -29.91 24.67
N MET A 16 29.73 -29.07 23.63
CA MET A 16 30.49 -27.81 23.66
C MET A 16 29.63 -26.64 24.13
N THR A 17 30.09 -26.01 25.19
CA THR A 17 29.65 -24.76 25.81
C THR A 17 30.11 -23.55 24.96
N LEU A 18 29.20 -22.64 24.65
CA LEU A 18 29.48 -21.36 23.98
C LEU A 18 30.00 -20.33 25.00
N ALA A 19 31.21 -19.83 24.77
CA ALA A 19 31.82 -18.71 25.50
C ALA A 19 31.57 -17.38 24.78
N ALA A 20 31.26 -16.33 25.55
CA ALA A 20 31.04 -14.96 25.11
C ALA A 20 32.35 -14.23 24.75
N PRO A 21 32.32 -13.20 23.87
CA PRO A 21 33.50 -12.39 23.57
C PRO A 21 33.70 -11.26 24.60
N PRO A 22 34.96 -10.82 24.84
CA PRO A 22 35.27 -9.84 25.87
C PRO A 22 35.07 -8.39 25.38
N ARG A 23 34.67 -7.55 26.34
CA ARG A 23 34.65 -6.09 26.28
C ARG A 23 36.07 -5.56 26.44
N THR A 24 36.50 -4.66 25.56
CA THR A 24 37.68 -3.81 25.79
C THR A 24 37.23 -2.39 26.12
N SER A 25 37.41 -2.04 27.39
CA SER A 25 37.35 -0.70 27.94
C SER A 25 38.71 -0.01 27.80
N GLY A 26 38.73 1.19 27.21
CA GLY A 26 39.87 2.10 27.24
C GLY A 26 39.34 3.53 27.35
N SER A 27 39.46 4.11 28.54
CA SER A 27 39.12 5.50 28.86
C SER A 27 40.39 6.32 28.87
N PHE A 28 40.42 7.47 28.18
CA PHE A 28 41.33 8.57 28.51
C PHE A 28 40.63 9.90 28.28
N ALA A 29 40.54 10.67 29.37
CA ALA A 29 40.13 12.06 29.43
C ALA A 29 41.23 12.99 28.90
N GLY A 30 40.87 14.17 28.39
CA GLY A 30 41.87 15.17 28.01
C GLY A 30 41.35 16.42 27.31
N ALA A 31 40.74 17.32 28.09
CA ALA A 31 40.82 18.79 28.05
C ALA A 31 40.86 19.57 26.71
N ARG A 32 39.89 20.50 26.61
CA ARG A 32 39.95 21.88 26.08
C ARG A 32 41.34 22.36 25.60
N ARG A 33 41.35 22.97 24.40
CA ARG A 33 41.90 24.33 24.20
C ARG A 33 41.39 24.98 22.91
N VAL A 34 40.79 26.14 23.11
CA VAL A 34 40.55 27.22 22.15
C VAL A 34 41.90 27.83 21.73
N PRO A 35 41.98 28.43 20.53
CA PRO A 35 42.53 29.79 20.48
C PRO A 35 41.63 30.77 19.72
N THR A 36 41.44 31.91 20.38
CA THR A 36 40.87 33.15 19.88
C THR A 36 41.91 33.98 19.10
N THR A 37 41.44 34.56 18.01
CA THR A 37 41.66 35.94 17.50
C THR A 37 43.06 36.50 17.19
N ARG A 38 43.22 36.93 15.93
CA ARG A 38 43.65 38.27 15.44
C ARG A 38 43.54 38.19 13.90
N GLY A 39 42.81 39.02 13.16
CA GLY A 39 42.66 40.46 13.25
C GLY A 39 43.69 41.13 12.33
N ALA A 40 43.40 41.25 11.03
CA ALA A 40 44.04 42.24 10.16
C ALA A 40 43.18 42.49 8.90
N SER A 41 42.82 43.75 8.76
CA SER A 41 42.19 44.46 7.66
C SER A 41 42.95 44.36 6.33
N GLY A 42 42.21 44.28 5.22
CA GLY A 42 42.73 44.46 3.87
C GLY A 42 41.60 44.69 2.88
N ALA A 43 41.24 45.95 2.68
CA ALA A 43 40.38 46.37 1.58
C ALA A 43 41.14 46.21 0.25
N SER A 44 40.49 45.64 -0.76
CA SER A 44 40.71 46.02 -2.16
C SER A 44 39.50 45.61 -3.00
N SER A 45 38.84 46.66 -3.49
CA SER A 45 37.89 46.67 -4.59
C SER A 45 38.51 46.15 -5.87
N LEU A 46 37.74 45.38 -6.65
CA LEU A 46 37.67 45.28 -8.12
C LEU A 46 36.54 44.25 -8.36
N GLY A 47 35.35 44.61 -8.85
CA GLY A 47 35.12 45.29 -10.12
C GLY A 47 34.89 44.21 -11.19
N GLY A 48 33.63 43.83 -11.43
CA GLY A 48 33.29 42.83 -12.45
C GLY A 48 31.84 42.34 -12.35
N GLY A 49 30.88 43.21 -12.64
CA GLY A 49 29.52 42.79 -12.92
C GLY A 49 29.38 42.31 -14.36
N ILE A 50 28.67 41.21 -14.59
CA ILE A 50 28.00 40.94 -15.87
C ILE A 50 26.57 40.43 -15.60
N SER A 51 25.66 41.27 -16.05
CA SER A 51 24.21 41.20 -16.30
C SER A 51 23.51 39.84 -16.34
N LEU A 52 22.46 39.77 -15.53
CA LEU A 52 21.16 39.18 -15.85
C LEU A 52 20.65 39.71 -17.22
N ASN A 53 20.30 38.83 -18.15
CA ASN A 53 19.29 38.99 -19.23
C ASN A 53 19.67 38.12 -20.44
N CYS A 54 18.96 37.02 -20.66
CA CYS A 54 18.56 36.53 -21.99
C CYS A 54 17.71 35.25 -21.86
N LEU A 55 16.38 35.39 -21.96
CA LEU A 55 15.46 34.56 -22.76
C LEU A 55 13.99 34.82 -22.34
N ILE A 56 13.53 36.05 -22.59
CA ILE A 56 12.13 36.32 -22.91
C ILE A 56 12.11 36.76 -24.37
N ARG A 57 11.71 35.85 -25.25
CA ARG A 57 11.06 36.13 -26.55
C ARG A 57 10.87 34.79 -27.22
N TRP A 58 9.62 34.41 -27.46
CA TRP A 58 9.12 33.80 -28.71
C TRP A 58 7.61 33.68 -28.56
N MET A 59 6.92 34.79 -28.79
CA MET A 59 5.49 34.89 -29.05
C MET A 59 5.35 35.95 -30.13
N LEU A 60 4.85 35.55 -31.30
CA LEU A 60 3.86 36.26 -32.12
C LEU A 60 3.88 35.68 -33.54
N GLY A 61 2.76 35.06 -33.94
CA GLY A 61 2.53 34.75 -35.34
C GLY A 61 1.34 33.85 -35.63
N ARG A 62 0.17 34.49 -35.82
CA ARG A 62 -1.01 34.09 -36.63
C ARG A 62 -2.21 33.43 -35.91
N ARG A 63 -3.28 34.23 -35.82
CA ARG A 63 -4.70 33.81 -35.77
C ARG A 63 -5.16 33.31 -37.16
N PRO A 64 -6.23 32.51 -37.25
CA PRO A 64 -7.52 33.13 -37.61
C PRO A 64 -8.79 32.52 -36.97
N ARG A 65 -9.79 33.41 -36.92
CA ARG A 65 -11.27 33.29 -36.96
C ARG A 65 -12.05 32.35 -36.02
N TRP A 66 -12.91 33.03 -35.27
CA TRP A 66 -14.02 32.55 -34.47
C TRP A 66 -15.19 32.09 -35.35
N VAL A 67 -15.84 30.99 -34.95
CA VAL A 67 -17.25 30.71 -35.23
C VAL A 67 -17.95 30.51 -33.88
N CYS A 68 -19.04 31.24 -33.70
CA CYS A 68 -19.84 31.32 -32.48
C CYS A 68 -20.71 30.07 -32.32
N GLY A 69 -20.68 29.45 -31.14
CA GLY A 69 -21.56 28.36 -30.72
C GLY A 69 -22.02 28.60 -29.28
N SER A 70 -23.32 28.47 -29.06
CA SER A 70 -24.09 29.07 -27.96
C SER A 70 -23.70 28.65 -26.55
N LYS A 71 -23.80 29.62 -25.63
CA LYS A 71 -23.64 29.49 -24.17
C LYS A 71 -24.67 28.51 -23.58
N ALA A 72 -24.19 27.42 -22.97
CA ALA A 72 -24.91 26.70 -21.93
C ALA A 72 -24.24 26.99 -20.58
N ARG A 73 -24.95 27.73 -19.72
CA ARG A 73 -24.52 28.09 -18.37
C ARG A 73 -24.85 26.90 -17.47
N ALA A 74 -23.88 26.01 -17.23
CA ALA A 74 -24.03 24.94 -16.25
C ALA A 74 -23.85 25.52 -14.85
N VAL A 75 -24.97 25.71 -14.15
CA VAL A 75 -25.00 25.95 -12.71
C VAL A 75 -24.61 24.62 -12.05
N VAL A 76 -23.48 24.61 -11.35
CA VAL A 76 -23.10 23.49 -10.48
C VAL A 76 -23.83 23.69 -9.17
N GLU A 77 -24.89 22.92 -8.94
CA GLU A 77 -25.50 22.80 -7.62
C GLU A 77 -24.63 21.89 -6.72
N PRO A 78 -24.57 22.18 -5.40
CA PRO A 78 -23.79 21.37 -4.47
C PRO A 78 -24.48 20.02 -4.24
N VAL A 79 -23.88 18.93 -4.73
CA VAL A 79 -24.35 17.56 -4.48
C VAL A 79 -23.92 17.12 -3.07
N GLY A 80 -24.58 17.67 -2.07
CA GLY A 80 -24.55 17.17 -0.70
C GLY A 80 -25.74 16.27 -0.43
N ARG A 81 -25.78 15.04 -1.00
CA ARG A 81 -26.69 13.92 -0.60
C ARG A 81 -26.57 12.63 -1.46
N GLY A 82 -25.38 12.27 -1.97
CA GLY A 82 -25.23 11.18 -2.96
C GLY A 82 -25.09 9.73 -2.43
N TRP A 83 -24.48 9.52 -1.25
CA TRP A 83 -24.00 8.21 -0.83
C TRP A 83 -25.09 7.17 -0.53
N ARG A 84 -26.20 7.57 0.10
CA ARG A 84 -27.33 6.67 0.42
C ARG A 84 -27.93 6.00 -0.82
N SER A 85 -27.86 6.67 -1.98
CA SER A 85 -28.33 6.07 -3.25
C SER A 85 -27.37 5.01 -3.77
N VAL A 86 -26.06 5.15 -3.52
CA VAL A 86 -25.02 4.23 -4.01
C VAL A 86 -25.04 2.90 -3.26
N THR A 87 -25.16 2.93 -1.92
CA THR A 87 -25.25 1.70 -1.10
C THR A 87 -26.51 0.91 -1.41
N ARG A 88 -27.67 1.57 -1.55
CA ARG A 88 -28.91 0.90 -1.99
C ARG A 88 -28.81 0.34 -3.41
N ARG A 89 -28.11 1.03 -4.32
CA ARG A 89 -27.96 0.59 -5.71
C ARG A 89 -27.02 -0.61 -5.86
N ALA A 90 -25.98 -0.71 -5.02
CA ALA A 90 -25.09 -1.86 -4.98
C ALA A 90 -25.79 -3.13 -4.45
N VAL A 91 -26.62 -3.01 -3.40
CA VAL A 91 -27.44 -4.11 -2.89
C VAL A 91 -28.46 -4.57 -3.94
N LEU A 92 -29.17 -3.64 -4.58
CA LEU A 92 -30.15 -3.97 -5.63
C LEU A 92 -29.50 -4.55 -6.90
N ALA A 93 -28.29 -4.11 -7.27
CA ALA A 93 -27.55 -4.69 -8.40
C ALA A 93 -27.11 -6.14 -8.13
N SER A 94 -26.74 -6.47 -6.88
CA SER A 94 -26.38 -7.83 -6.47
C SER A 94 -27.55 -8.82 -6.49
N ASP A 95 -28.78 -8.32 -6.27
CA ASP A 95 -29.99 -9.14 -6.16
C ASP A 95 -30.71 -9.32 -7.51
N MET A 96 -30.50 -8.40 -8.47
CA MET A 96 -31.27 -8.36 -9.74
C MET A 96 -30.49 -8.70 -11.02
N GLY A 97 -29.16 -8.85 -10.98
CA GLY A 97 -28.36 -8.91 -12.21
C GLY A 97 -27.40 -10.10 -12.40
N ALA A 98 -27.07 -10.85 -11.36
CA ALA A 98 -26.18 -11.99 -11.52
C ALA A 98 -26.99 -13.19 -12.02
N GLU A 99 -26.72 -13.63 -13.27
CA GLU A 99 -27.03 -14.98 -13.72
C GLU A 99 -26.76 -15.94 -12.55
N VAL A 100 -27.68 -16.88 -12.33
CA VAL A 100 -27.58 -17.88 -11.26
C VAL A 100 -26.21 -18.55 -11.39
N GLU A 101 -25.25 -18.16 -10.54
CA GLU A 101 -23.97 -18.87 -10.38
C GLU A 101 -24.36 -20.28 -9.90
N VAL A 102 -24.48 -21.20 -10.86
CA VAL A 102 -25.17 -22.48 -10.70
C VAL A 102 -24.54 -23.25 -9.55
N GLY A 103 -25.28 -23.43 -8.45
CA GLY A 103 -24.84 -24.20 -7.29
C GLY A 103 -24.26 -23.40 -6.12
N HIS A 104 -24.00 -22.09 -6.25
CA HIS A 104 -23.54 -21.25 -5.13
C HIS A 104 -24.68 -20.91 -4.17
N SER A 105 -24.45 -21.11 -2.88
CA SER A 105 -25.46 -20.85 -1.85
C SER A 105 -25.46 -19.41 -1.36
N ARG A 106 -26.43 -18.62 -1.83
CA ARG A 106 -26.65 -17.23 -1.41
C ARG A 106 -27.39 -17.07 -0.07
N CYS A 107 -27.05 -17.88 0.93
CA CYS A 107 -27.75 -17.82 2.22
C CYS A 107 -27.44 -16.54 2.99
N PHE A 108 -26.20 -16.03 2.87
CA PHE A 108 -25.77 -14.81 3.54
C PHE A 108 -26.49 -13.56 3.03
N LEU A 109 -26.86 -13.51 1.74
CA LEU A 109 -27.59 -12.36 1.18
C LEU A 109 -29.05 -12.27 1.63
N ARG A 110 -29.61 -13.34 2.22
CA ARG A 110 -31.01 -13.40 2.67
C ARG A 110 -31.21 -13.06 4.15
N VAL A 111 -30.12 -12.79 4.86
CA VAL A 111 -30.13 -12.53 6.31
C VAL A 111 -30.75 -11.16 6.60
N ARG A 112 -31.47 -11.06 7.72
CA ARG A 112 -32.13 -9.82 8.15
C ARG A 112 -31.55 -9.24 9.43
N ASN A 113 -30.73 -10.02 10.14
CA ASN A 113 -30.15 -9.65 11.42
C ASN A 113 -28.84 -10.43 11.67
N GLU A 114 -28.14 -10.04 12.73
CA GLU A 114 -26.85 -10.61 13.15
C GLU A 114 -26.96 -12.11 13.48
N GLU A 115 -28.04 -12.53 14.13
CA GLU A 115 -28.25 -13.93 14.54
C GLU A 115 -28.40 -14.86 13.33
N GLU A 116 -29.15 -14.44 12.31
CA GLU A 116 -29.31 -15.16 11.05
C GLU A 116 -27.99 -15.27 10.29
N LEU A 117 -27.16 -14.22 10.28
CA LEU A 117 -25.84 -14.22 9.66
C LEU A 117 -24.93 -15.27 10.32
N LEU A 118 -24.83 -15.25 11.65
CA LEU A 118 -24.04 -16.23 12.41
C LEU A 118 -24.62 -17.65 12.30
N SER A 119 -25.94 -17.79 12.26
CA SER A 119 -26.60 -19.08 12.02
C SER A 119 -26.26 -19.65 10.64
N CYS A 120 -26.13 -18.81 9.62
CA CYS A 120 -25.71 -19.26 8.29
C CYS A 120 -24.30 -19.87 8.31
N ILE A 121 -23.36 -19.29 9.06
CA ILE A 121 -22.01 -19.87 9.24
C ILE A 121 -22.12 -21.29 9.81
N ARG A 122 -22.84 -21.46 10.93
CA ARG A 122 -23.02 -22.77 11.58
C ARG A 122 -23.62 -23.82 10.64
N LYS A 123 -24.68 -23.45 9.89
CA LYS A 123 -25.30 -24.32 8.89
C LYS A 123 -24.34 -24.72 7.77
N LYS A 124 -23.38 -23.86 7.40
CA LYS A 124 -22.36 -24.19 6.40
C LYS A 124 -21.31 -25.16 6.91
N VAL A 125 -20.94 -25.05 8.19
CA VAL A 125 -20.07 -26.03 8.86
C VAL A 125 -20.77 -27.38 8.95
N GLU A 126 -22.02 -27.42 9.41
CA GLU A 126 -22.83 -28.66 9.51
C GLU A 126 -22.99 -29.36 8.15
N ALA A 127 -23.11 -28.58 7.07
CA ALA A 127 -23.21 -29.09 5.70
C ALA A 127 -21.84 -29.46 5.09
N GLY A 128 -20.73 -29.34 5.82
CA GLY A 128 -19.38 -29.63 5.32
C GLY A 128 -18.87 -28.67 4.23
N LYS A 129 -19.54 -27.52 4.05
CA LYS A 129 -19.19 -26.51 3.04
C LYS A 129 -18.16 -25.48 3.54
N LEU A 130 -17.94 -25.44 4.85
CA LEU A 130 -16.99 -24.53 5.49
C LEU A 130 -16.22 -25.30 6.56
N SER A 131 -14.90 -25.10 6.63
CA SER A 131 -14.09 -25.67 7.72
C SER A 131 -14.36 -24.93 9.03
N SER A 132 -14.14 -25.60 10.16
CA SER A 132 -14.27 -25.00 11.50
C SER A 132 -13.28 -23.86 11.73
N ASP A 133 -12.08 -23.93 11.15
CA ASP A 133 -11.09 -22.86 11.20
C ASP A 133 -11.58 -21.59 10.48
N ILE A 134 -12.09 -21.73 9.24
CA ILE A 134 -12.63 -20.58 8.49
C ILE A 134 -13.86 -20.03 9.20
N ALA A 135 -14.75 -20.89 9.70
CA ALA A 135 -15.94 -20.45 10.44
C ALA A 135 -15.59 -19.58 11.67
N THR A 136 -14.65 -20.04 12.49
CA THR A 136 -14.15 -19.26 13.64
C THR A 136 -13.63 -17.90 13.21
N ARG A 137 -12.86 -17.86 12.11
CA ARG A 137 -12.30 -16.61 11.57
C ARG A 137 -13.37 -15.66 11.03
N LEU A 138 -14.43 -16.18 10.42
CA LEU A 138 -15.57 -15.37 9.99
C LEU A 138 -16.30 -14.77 11.19
N GLU A 139 -16.54 -15.54 12.25
CA GLU A 139 -17.15 -15.02 13.48
C GLU A 139 -16.29 -13.91 14.11
N GLU A 140 -14.98 -14.12 14.21
CA GLU A 140 -14.06 -13.08 14.69
C GLU A 140 -14.05 -11.83 13.81
N LEU A 141 -14.03 -12.01 12.48
CA LEU A 141 -14.11 -10.93 11.50
C LEU A 141 -15.39 -10.11 11.71
N PHE A 142 -16.54 -10.78 11.90
CA PHE A 142 -17.82 -10.14 12.17
C PHE A 142 -17.77 -9.26 13.41
N TYR A 143 -17.34 -9.80 14.56
CA TYR A 143 -17.33 -9.02 15.80
C TYR A 143 -16.36 -7.84 15.74
N ASN A 144 -15.18 -8.03 15.15
CA ASN A 144 -14.19 -6.96 15.03
C ASN A 144 -14.67 -5.85 14.09
N TYR A 145 -15.22 -6.21 12.92
CA TYR A 145 -15.75 -5.24 11.97
C TYR A 145 -16.97 -4.51 12.53
N ARG A 146 -17.90 -5.23 13.17
CA ARG A 146 -19.06 -4.65 13.84
C ARG A 146 -18.64 -3.61 14.86
N ASN A 147 -17.73 -3.95 15.77
CA ASN A 147 -17.28 -3.03 16.80
C ASN A 147 -16.66 -1.76 16.20
N ALA A 148 -15.83 -1.90 15.15
CA ALA A 148 -15.21 -0.77 14.47
C ALA A 148 -16.24 0.13 13.76
N VAL A 149 -17.18 -0.43 13.00
CA VAL A 149 -18.21 0.37 12.32
C VAL A 149 -19.11 1.10 13.33
N MET A 150 -19.42 0.48 14.47
CA MET A 150 -20.22 1.11 15.52
C MET A 150 -19.48 2.26 16.23
N GLN A 151 -18.13 2.22 16.30
CA GLN A 151 -17.33 3.32 16.86
C GLN A 151 -17.45 4.63 16.06
N SER A 152 -17.85 4.56 14.79
CA SER A 152 -18.06 5.75 13.95
C SER A 152 -19.16 6.69 14.46
N GLY A 153 -20.11 6.16 15.25
CA GLY A 153 -21.29 6.90 15.70
C GLY A 153 -22.33 7.18 14.60
N ASP A 154 -22.21 6.57 13.41
CA ASP A 154 -23.21 6.71 12.35
C ASP A 154 -24.54 6.05 12.76
N SER A 155 -25.64 6.79 12.64
CA SER A 155 -27.01 6.27 12.83
C SER A 155 -27.34 5.05 11.97
N SER A 156 -26.69 4.91 10.81
CA SER A 156 -26.84 3.79 9.88
C SER A 156 -25.79 2.69 10.08
N ALA A 157 -24.93 2.77 11.12
CA ALA A 157 -23.84 1.83 11.36
C ALA A 157 -24.30 0.36 11.37
N SER A 158 -25.43 0.05 12.02
CA SER A 158 -25.99 -1.31 12.06
C SER A 158 -26.39 -1.84 10.68
N GLU A 159 -27.03 -1.01 9.85
CA GLU A 159 -27.44 -1.37 8.49
C GLU A 159 -26.22 -1.57 7.58
N ILE A 160 -25.26 -0.63 7.64
CA ILE A 160 -24.01 -0.68 6.88
C ILE A 160 -23.22 -1.94 7.25
N MET A 161 -23.05 -2.19 8.55
CA MET A 161 -22.34 -3.35 9.07
C MET A 161 -22.97 -4.65 8.55
N LEU A 162 -24.28 -4.82 8.72
CA LEU A 162 -24.95 -6.06 8.31
C LEU A 162 -24.87 -6.26 6.80
N SER A 163 -25.11 -5.21 6.01
CA SER A 163 -25.03 -5.26 4.54
C SER A 163 -23.63 -5.65 4.06
N ASN A 164 -22.59 -4.98 4.59
CA ASN A 164 -21.22 -5.25 4.18
C ASN A 164 -20.76 -6.65 4.59
N MET A 165 -21.11 -7.11 5.80
CA MET A 165 -20.76 -8.44 6.28
C MET A 165 -21.48 -9.55 5.53
N ALA A 166 -22.76 -9.37 5.19
CA ALA A 166 -23.52 -10.33 4.39
C ALA A 166 -22.86 -10.56 3.02
N VAL A 167 -22.51 -9.47 2.31
CA VAL A 167 -21.84 -9.56 1.01
C VAL A 167 -20.43 -10.13 1.15
N ALA A 168 -19.66 -9.71 2.16
CA ALA A 168 -18.32 -10.24 2.39
C ALA A 168 -18.35 -11.76 2.63
N PHE A 169 -19.24 -12.27 3.48
CA PHE A 169 -19.35 -13.70 3.75
C PHE A 169 -19.81 -14.50 2.54
N ASP A 170 -20.75 -13.96 1.76
CA ASP A 170 -21.19 -14.56 0.50
C ASP A 170 -20.01 -14.72 -0.48
N ARG A 171 -19.23 -13.65 -0.68
CA ARG A 171 -18.07 -13.67 -1.60
C ARG A 171 -16.91 -14.52 -1.08
N ILE A 172 -16.68 -14.58 0.24
CA ILE A 172 -15.69 -15.48 0.84
C ILE A 172 -16.12 -16.95 0.66
N LEU A 173 -17.41 -17.27 0.92
CA LEU A 173 -17.92 -18.61 0.71
C LEU A 173 -17.80 -19.03 -0.77
N LEU A 174 -18.09 -18.13 -1.70
CA LEU A 174 -17.91 -18.39 -3.13
C LEU A 174 -16.46 -18.75 -3.46
N ASP A 175 -15.49 -18.03 -2.91
CA ASP A 175 -14.07 -18.35 -3.12
C ASP A 175 -13.64 -19.65 -2.43
N VAL A 176 -14.24 -20.01 -1.29
CA VAL A 176 -14.02 -21.32 -0.65
C VAL A 176 -14.59 -22.46 -1.50
N GLU A 177 -15.79 -22.28 -2.08
CA GLU A 177 -16.44 -23.28 -2.95
C GLU A 177 -15.73 -23.38 -4.32
N ASN A 178 -15.24 -22.26 -4.85
CA ASN A 178 -14.57 -22.17 -6.14
C ASN A 178 -13.42 -21.15 -6.10
N PRO A 179 -12.21 -21.56 -5.68
CA PRO A 179 -11.08 -20.66 -5.48
C PRO A 179 -10.67 -19.89 -6.75
N PHE A 180 -10.70 -18.56 -6.66
CA PHE A 180 -10.17 -17.70 -7.71
C PHE A 180 -8.66 -17.86 -7.87
N ASN A 181 -8.18 -17.95 -9.10
CA ASN A 181 -6.77 -18.06 -9.44
C ASN A 181 -6.25 -16.75 -10.03
N PHE A 182 -5.30 -16.12 -9.36
CA PHE A 182 -4.70 -14.87 -9.83
C PHE A 182 -3.69 -15.11 -10.95
N SER A 183 -3.80 -14.36 -12.03
CA SER A 183 -2.79 -14.27 -13.08
C SER A 183 -1.58 -13.44 -12.63
N PRO A 184 -0.39 -13.59 -13.26
CA PRO A 184 0.79 -12.80 -12.90
C PRO A 184 0.55 -11.29 -12.92
N TYR A 185 -0.23 -10.83 -13.89
CA TYR A 185 -0.90 -9.53 -13.89
C TYR A 185 -2.41 -9.74 -13.81
N HIS A 186 -3.02 -9.28 -12.72
CA HIS A 186 -4.46 -9.37 -12.46
C HIS A 186 -5.11 -8.01 -12.70
N LYS A 187 -6.20 -7.98 -13.46
CA LYS A 187 -7.03 -6.78 -13.64
C LYS A 187 -8.20 -6.86 -12.68
N ALA A 188 -8.55 -5.73 -12.07
CA ALA A 188 -9.70 -5.66 -11.17
C ALA A 188 -10.97 -6.23 -11.84
N VAL A 189 -11.63 -7.16 -11.16
CA VAL A 189 -12.91 -7.74 -11.61
C VAL A 189 -14.03 -6.75 -11.29
N ARG A 190 -14.69 -6.25 -12.33
CA ARG A 190 -15.77 -5.25 -12.23
C ARG A 190 -17.16 -5.81 -12.57
N GLU A 191 -17.21 -6.95 -13.25
CA GLU A 191 -18.44 -7.60 -13.73
C GLU A 191 -18.32 -9.13 -13.61
N PRO A 192 -19.42 -9.87 -13.40
CA PRO A 192 -20.79 -9.37 -13.15
C PRO A 192 -20.98 -8.83 -11.72
N PHE A 193 -20.01 -9.04 -10.85
CA PHE A 193 -19.94 -8.45 -9.51
C PHE A 193 -18.76 -7.48 -9.45
N ASP A 194 -19.02 -6.25 -9.03
CA ASP A 194 -17.99 -5.22 -8.91
C ASP A 194 -17.20 -5.39 -7.60
N TYR A 195 -16.12 -6.18 -7.66
CA TYR A 195 -15.24 -6.42 -6.51
C TYR A 195 -14.47 -5.15 -6.08
N TYR A 196 -14.26 -4.20 -6.99
CA TYR A 196 -13.65 -2.90 -6.66
C TYR A 196 -14.59 -2.13 -5.74
N MET A 197 -15.84 -1.93 -6.16
CA MET A 197 -16.84 -1.20 -5.37
C MET A 197 -17.20 -1.93 -4.08
N PHE A 198 -17.25 -3.26 -4.09
CA PHE A 198 -17.36 -4.06 -2.87
C PHE A 198 -16.26 -3.71 -1.86
N GLY A 199 -15.00 -3.69 -2.29
CA GLY A 199 -13.88 -3.30 -1.44
C GLY A 199 -13.98 -1.86 -0.95
N GLN A 200 -14.33 -0.91 -1.83
CA GLN A 200 -14.54 0.49 -1.42
C GLN A 200 -15.62 0.61 -0.33
N ASN A 201 -16.78 -0.01 -0.55
CA ASN A 201 -17.91 0.05 0.37
C ASN A 201 -17.62 -0.60 1.73
N TYR A 202 -16.82 -1.69 1.72
CA TYR A 202 -16.44 -2.40 2.93
C TYR A 202 -15.52 -1.57 3.83
N PHE A 203 -14.52 -0.89 3.26
CA PHE A 203 -13.54 -0.12 4.05
C PHE A 203 -13.96 1.32 4.34
N HIS A 204 -14.84 1.91 3.53
CA HIS A 204 -15.33 3.28 3.74
C HIS A 204 -15.83 3.57 5.17
N PRO A 205 -16.67 2.75 5.83
CA PRO A 205 -17.17 3.04 7.18
C PRO A 205 -16.11 2.92 8.28
N LEU A 206 -14.90 2.47 7.97
CA LEU A 206 -13.77 2.37 8.91
C LEU A 206 -12.88 3.61 8.88
N VAL A 207 -13.12 4.54 7.96
CA VAL A 207 -12.28 5.73 7.78
C VAL A 207 -12.93 6.95 8.41
N ASP A 208 -12.25 7.57 9.38
CA ASP A 208 -12.63 8.90 9.85
C ASP A 208 -12.05 9.97 8.91
N PHE A 209 -12.82 10.30 7.88
CA PHE A 209 -12.46 11.36 6.95
C PHE A 209 -12.25 12.73 7.65
N ARG A 210 -12.81 12.96 8.85
CA ARG A 210 -12.62 14.23 9.56
C ARG A 210 -11.22 14.36 10.15
N THR A 211 -10.51 13.26 10.33
CA THR A 211 -9.15 13.23 10.85
C THR A 211 -8.20 12.58 9.85
N SER A 212 -8.61 12.50 8.58
CA SER A 212 -7.78 12.02 7.47
C SER A 212 -7.17 13.18 6.71
N TYR A 213 -6.06 12.96 5.98
CA TYR A 213 -5.36 14.03 5.24
C TYR A 213 -4.68 13.51 3.97
N ILE A 214 -4.60 14.37 2.95
CA ILE A 214 -3.74 14.17 1.77
C ILE A 214 -2.63 15.22 1.73
N GLY A 215 -1.39 14.77 1.74
CA GLY A 215 -0.20 15.59 1.50
C GLY A 215 0.08 15.78 0.00
N ASN A 216 0.31 17.03 -0.39
CA ASN A 216 0.70 17.46 -1.73
C ASN A 216 -0.25 16.97 -2.84
N LEU A 217 -1.54 17.22 -2.65
CA LEU A 217 -2.60 16.83 -3.59
C LEU A 217 -2.32 17.26 -5.05
N SER A 218 -1.66 18.42 -5.25
CA SER A 218 -1.25 18.91 -6.57
C SER A 218 -0.39 17.91 -7.36
N LEU A 219 0.47 17.15 -6.69
CA LEU A 219 1.37 16.20 -7.34
C LEU A 219 0.60 15.02 -7.95
N PHE A 220 -0.51 14.58 -7.36
CA PHE A 220 -1.36 13.55 -7.97
C PHE A 220 -1.99 14.04 -9.29
N PHE A 221 -2.38 15.32 -9.38
CA PHE A 221 -2.83 15.88 -10.66
C PHE A 221 -1.71 15.95 -11.70
N ASP A 222 -0.47 16.24 -11.29
CA ASP A 222 0.68 16.24 -12.19
C ASP A 222 1.04 14.83 -12.66
N MET A 223 0.88 13.83 -11.80
CA MET A 223 0.99 12.41 -12.18
C MET A 223 -0.03 12.05 -13.26
N GLU A 224 -1.30 12.43 -13.11
CA GLU A 224 -2.30 12.18 -14.15
C GLU A 224 -1.96 12.84 -15.50
N LYS A 225 -1.35 14.04 -15.48
CA LYS A 225 -0.88 14.69 -16.71
C LYS A 225 0.23 13.87 -17.38
N LYS A 226 1.19 13.38 -16.61
CA LYS A 226 2.28 12.52 -17.12
C LYS A 226 1.75 11.19 -17.67
N LEU A 227 0.78 10.57 -16.99
CA LEU A 227 0.12 9.36 -17.50
C LEU A 227 -0.59 9.62 -18.82
N LYS A 228 -1.28 10.76 -18.98
CA LYS A 228 -1.91 11.18 -20.26
C LYS A 228 -0.89 11.42 -21.37
N GLN A 229 0.36 11.75 -21.04
CA GLN A 229 1.46 11.87 -22.00
C GLN A 229 2.06 10.51 -22.39
N GLY A 230 1.57 9.41 -21.83
CA GLY A 230 2.09 8.07 -22.09
C GLY A 230 3.19 7.62 -21.13
N HIS A 231 3.57 8.45 -20.15
CA HIS A 231 4.67 8.13 -19.23
C HIS A 231 4.26 7.07 -18.21
N ASN A 232 5.24 6.40 -17.61
CA ASN A 232 5.07 5.49 -16.49
C ASN A 232 5.35 6.19 -15.15
N ILE A 233 4.68 5.75 -14.10
CA ILE A 233 4.85 6.26 -12.74
C ILE A 233 5.02 5.07 -11.79
N VAL A 234 6.05 5.12 -10.95
CA VAL A 234 6.26 4.19 -9.85
C VAL A 234 6.21 4.94 -8.53
N LEU A 235 5.35 4.48 -7.63
CA LEU A 235 5.20 4.97 -6.27
C LEU A 235 5.94 4.02 -5.33
N PHE A 236 7.04 4.48 -4.75
CA PHE A 236 7.80 3.78 -3.72
C PHE A 236 7.23 4.13 -2.35
N SER A 237 6.63 3.15 -1.68
CA SER A 237 5.80 3.39 -0.50
C SER A 237 6.23 2.57 0.70
N ASN A 238 5.88 3.04 1.91
CA ASN A 238 5.68 2.12 3.04
C ASN A 238 4.35 1.34 2.88
N HIS A 239 4.10 0.37 3.75
CA HIS A 239 2.91 -0.50 3.67
C HIS A 239 2.45 -0.79 5.09
N GLN A 240 1.16 -0.65 5.41
CA GLN A 240 0.69 -0.75 6.80
C GLN A 240 -0.37 -1.83 7.00
N THR A 241 -1.29 -2.00 6.06
CA THR A 241 -2.42 -2.91 6.19
C THR A 241 -2.67 -3.66 4.88
N GLU A 242 -3.37 -4.80 4.91
CA GLU A 242 -3.83 -5.44 3.66
C GLU A 242 -4.88 -4.57 2.92
N ALA A 243 -5.44 -3.57 3.61
CA ALA A 243 -6.43 -2.63 3.10
C ALA A 243 -5.81 -1.37 2.49
N ASP A 244 -4.48 -1.28 2.38
CA ASP A 244 -3.82 -0.11 1.79
C ASP A 244 -4.40 0.25 0.40
N PRO A 245 -4.65 -0.72 -0.53
CA PRO A 245 -5.26 -0.41 -1.82
C PRO A 245 -6.65 0.27 -1.72
N PRO A 246 -7.65 -0.28 -1.01
CA PRO A 246 -8.92 0.43 -0.79
C PRO A 246 -8.74 1.79 -0.11
N LEU A 247 -7.87 1.89 0.90
CA LEU A 247 -7.72 3.13 1.69
C LEU A 247 -7.08 4.24 0.86
N ILE A 248 -6.08 3.93 0.02
CA ILE A 248 -5.52 4.87 -0.96
C ILE A 248 -6.61 5.32 -1.94
N ALA A 249 -7.40 4.38 -2.47
CA ALA A 249 -8.47 4.69 -3.42
C ALA A 249 -9.55 5.59 -2.80
N LEU A 250 -9.95 5.34 -1.54
CA LEU A 250 -10.94 6.16 -0.81
C LEU A 250 -10.47 7.61 -0.61
N LEU A 251 -9.18 7.84 -0.39
CA LEU A 251 -8.66 9.21 -0.26
C LEU A 251 -8.64 9.94 -1.62
N LEU A 252 -8.41 9.21 -2.71
CA LEU A 252 -8.27 9.78 -4.05
C LEU A 252 -9.56 9.81 -4.87
N GLU A 253 -10.63 9.12 -4.47
CA GLU A 253 -11.81 8.89 -5.32
C GLU A 253 -12.52 10.17 -5.80
N ARG A 254 -12.46 11.26 -5.02
CA ARG A 254 -13.10 12.54 -5.38
C ARG A 254 -12.26 13.41 -6.29
N THR A 255 -10.94 13.38 -6.13
CA THR A 255 -10.02 14.30 -6.83
C THR A 255 -9.30 13.63 -7.99
N ASN A 256 -8.94 12.37 -7.82
CA ASN A 256 -8.12 11.58 -8.72
C ASN A 256 -8.74 10.18 -8.95
N PRO A 257 -10.02 10.09 -9.42
CA PRO A 257 -10.70 8.81 -9.62
C PRO A 257 -9.96 7.90 -10.61
N TYR A 258 -9.27 8.50 -11.60
CA TYR A 258 -8.42 7.73 -12.51
C TYR A 258 -7.32 6.99 -11.76
N LEU A 259 -6.60 7.65 -10.85
CA LEU A 259 -5.58 6.99 -10.03
C LEU A 259 -6.19 5.95 -9.09
N ALA A 260 -7.30 6.29 -8.42
CA ALA A 260 -8.00 5.40 -7.50
C ALA A 260 -8.37 4.05 -8.14
N GLU A 261 -8.80 4.06 -9.40
CA GLU A 261 -9.21 2.84 -10.13
C GLU A 261 -8.09 2.16 -10.93
N LYS A 262 -7.07 2.90 -11.38
CA LYS A 262 -6.02 2.39 -12.29
C LYS A 262 -4.71 2.02 -11.62
N LEU A 263 -4.53 2.36 -10.35
CA LEU A 263 -3.33 1.98 -9.60
C LEU A 263 -3.13 0.46 -9.61
N VAL A 264 -1.92 0.04 -9.98
CA VAL A 264 -1.50 -1.36 -10.00
C VAL A 264 -0.62 -1.62 -8.79
N PHE A 265 -1.00 -2.56 -7.94
CA PHE A 265 -0.28 -2.87 -6.70
C PHE A 265 0.61 -4.10 -6.88
N VAL A 266 1.89 -3.99 -6.57
CA VAL A 266 2.76 -5.15 -6.42
C VAL A 266 2.39 -5.85 -5.12
N ALA A 267 1.71 -7.00 -5.21
CA ALA A 267 1.08 -7.66 -4.08
C ALA A 267 1.67 -9.05 -3.80
N GLY A 268 1.82 -9.34 -2.51
CA GLY A 268 2.34 -10.59 -1.97
C GLY A 268 1.39 -11.79 -2.10
N ASP A 269 1.89 -12.99 -1.86
CA ASP A 269 1.15 -14.25 -1.98
C ASP A 269 0.03 -14.42 -0.96
N ARG A 270 0.14 -13.83 0.23
CA ARG A 270 -0.87 -14.00 1.29
C ARG A 270 -2.24 -13.44 0.93
N VAL A 271 -2.29 -12.21 0.43
CA VAL A 271 -3.56 -11.54 0.10
C VAL A 271 -4.27 -12.14 -1.13
N ILE A 272 -3.56 -12.95 -1.91
CA ILE A 272 -4.10 -13.67 -3.07
C ILE A 272 -4.35 -15.16 -2.78
N THR A 273 -4.01 -15.65 -1.59
CA THR A 273 -4.23 -17.05 -1.16
C THR A 273 -5.20 -17.18 0.02
N ASP A 274 -5.25 -16.20 0.93
CA ASP A 274 -6.20 -16.21 2.06
C ASP A 274 -7.64 -15.97 1.58
N PRO A 275 -8.57 -16.93 1.78
CA PRO A 275 -9.97 -16.76 1.39
C PRO A 275 -10.65 -15.51 1.95
N LEU A 276 -10.22 -15.01 3.12
CA LEU A 276 -10.77 -13.79 3.72
C LEU A 276 -10.27 -12.50 3.04
N SER A 277 -9.13 -12.54 2.35
CA SER A 277 -8.56 -11.39 1.63
C SER A 277 -8.86 -11.43 0.13
N LYS A 278 -8.99 -12.63 -0.45
CA LYS A 278 -9.13 -12.81 -1.91
C LYS A 278 -10.26 -11.99 -2.54
N PRO A 279 -11.49 -11.92 -1.98
CA PRO A 279 -12.54 -11.07 -2.55
C PRO A 279 -12.11 -9.59 -2.67
N PHE A 280 -11.37 -9.06 -1.71
CA PHE A 280 -10.86 -7.68 -1.79
C PHE A 280 -9.76 -7.53 -2.82
N SER A 281 -8.86 -8.51 -2.92
CA SER A 281 -7.79 -8.56 -3.92
C SER A 281 -8.32 -8.69 -5.36
N MET A 282 -9.42 -9.42 -5.56
CA MET A 282 -10.08 -9.55 -6.86
C MET A 282 -10.51 -8.18 -7.43
N GLY A 283 -10.82 -7.22 -6.57
CA GLY A 283 -11.23 -5.86 -6.93
C GLY A 283 -10.10 -4.89 -7.25
N ARG A 284 -8.84 -5.33 -7.28
CA ARG A 284 -7.67 -4.46 -7.51
C ARG A 284 -6.88 -4.88 -8.73
N ASN A 285 -6.12 -3.96 -9.32
CA ASN A 285 -5.13 -4.32 -10.33
C ASN A 285 -3.85 -4.73 -9.60
N LEU A 286 -3.33 -5.93 -9.86
CA LEU A 286 -2.21 -6.49 -9.12
C LEU A 286 -1.11 -6.99 -10.05
N ILE A 287 0.14 -6.82 -9.63
CA ILE A 287 1.23 -7.67 -10.06
C ILE A 287 1.51 -8.65 -8.93
N CYS A 288 1.20 -9.92 -9.17
CA CYS A 288 1.22 -10.96 -8.14
C CYS A 288 2.64 -11.52 -7.98
N VAL A 289 3.26 -11.29 -6.83
CA VAL A 289 4.62 -11.76 -6.53
C VAL A 289 4.65 -12.49 -5.19
N TYR A 290 5.52 -13.50 -5.09
CA TYR A 290 5.91 -14.09 -3.81
C TYR A 290 6.93 -13.17 -3.14
N SER A 291 6.63 -12.74 -1.91
CA SER A 291 7.54 -11.89 -1.13
C SER A 291 8.83 -12.64 -0.81
N LYS A 292 9.96 -11.93 -0.83
CA LYS A 292 11.25 -12.46 -0.35
C LYS A 292 11.15 -12.98 1.09
N LYS A 293 10.33 -12.32 1.94
CA LYS A 293 10.12 -12.69 3.34
C LYS A 293 9.57 -14.10 3.53
N HIS A 294 8.77 -14.59 2.56
CA HIS A 294 8.10 -15.88 2.60
C HIS A 294 8.57 -16.85 1.52
N MET A 295 9.67 -16.51 0.83
CA MET A 295 10.21 -17.32 -0.27
C MET A 295 10.64 -18.70 0.23
N HIS A 296 11.20 -18.76 1.44
CA HIS A 296 11.82 -19.94 2.04
C HIS A 296 10.98 -20.60 3.14
N ASP A 297 9.73 -20.16 3.36
CA ASP A 297 8.85 -20.73 4.39
C ASP A 297 8.59 -22.24 4.15
N VAL A 298 8.52 -22.64 2.88
CA VAL A 298 8.40 -24.04 2.45
C VAL A 298 9.44 -24.29 1.36
N SER A 299 10.52 -24.98 1.71
CA SER A 299 11.69 -25.20 0.84
C SER A 299 11.34 -25.81 -0.52
N GLU A 300 10.36 -26.72 -0.56
CA GLU A 300 9.91 -27.40 -1.79
C GLU A 300 9.23 -26.45 -2.79
N LEU A 301 8.67 -25.34 -2.31
CA LEU A 301 7.94 -24.38 -3.15
C LEU A 301 8.83 -23.27 -3.73
N VAL A 302 10.09 -23.13 -3.28
CA VAL A 302 10.99 -22.03 -3.65
C VAL A 302 11.13 -21.90 -5.17
N GLU A 303 11.35 -23.02 -5.87
CA GLU A 303 11.57 -22.99 -7.33
C GLU A 303 10.30 -22.66 -8.11
N MET A 304 9.14 -23.08 -7.59
CA MET A 304 7.84 -22.70 -8.15
C MET A 304 7.61 -21.19 -7.95
N LYS A 305 7.85 -20.67 -6.74
CA LYS A 305 7.71 -19.25 -6.39
C LYS A 305 8.62 -18.36 -7.25
N ARG A 306 9.88 -18.77 -7.46
CA ARG A 306 10.83 -18.07 -8.35
C ARG A 306 10.33 -18.02 -9.79
N ARG A 307 9.87 -19.15 -10.34
CA ARG A 307 9.30 -19.20 -11.70
C ARG A 307 8.04 -18.34 -11.83
N ALA A 308 7.18 -18.30 -10.82
CA ALA A 308 6.02 -17.42 -10.80
C ALA A 308 6.43 -15.93 -10.82
N ASN A 309 7.37 -15.52 -9.95
CA ASN A 309 7.87 -14.15 -9.93
C ASN A 309 8.50 -13.73 -11.26
N ALA A 310 9.25 -14.63 -11.92
CA ALA A 310 9.83 -14.37 -13.24
C ALA A 310 8.75 -14.07 -14.29
N ARG A 311 7.61 -14.78 -14.25
CA ARG A 311 6.46 -14.49 -15.12
C ARG A 311 5.84 -13.13 -14.80
N SER A 312 5.65 -12.80 -13.53
CA SER A 312 5.08 -11.51 -13.11
C SER A 312 5.96 -10.32 -13.51
N LEU A 313 7.28 -10.44 -13.37
CA LEU A 313 8.23 -9.43 -13.82
C LEU A 313 8.22 -9.27 -15.35
N LYS A 314 8.03 -10.37 -16.09
CA LYS A 314 7.85 -10.30 -17.55
C LYS A 314 6.59 -9.54 -17.94
N GLU A 315 5.45 -9.82 -17.30
CA GLU A 315 4.21 -9.06 -17.52
C GLU A 315 4.38 -7.58 -17.15
N MET A 316 5.03 -7.28 -16.03
CA MET A 316 5.33 -5.90 -15.62
C MET A 316 6.18 -5.16 -16.67
N THR A 317 7.18 -5.84 -17.25
CA THR A 317 8.01 -5.28 -18.33
C THR A 317 7.16 -4.97 -19.57
N LEU A 318 6.23 -5.85 -19.93
CA LEU A 318 5.33 -5.64 -21.07
C LEU A 318 4.38 -4.46 -20.82
N LEU A 319 3.84 -4.33 -19.61
CA LEU A 319 3.01 -3.20 -19.22
C LEU A 319 3.77 -1.88 -19.31
N LEU A 320 4.97 -1.81 -18.73
CA LEU A 320 5.80 -0.60 -18.76
C LEU A 320 6.15 -0.18 -20.20
N ARG A 321 6.44 -1.14 -21.09
CA ARG A 321 6.65 -0.86 -22.52
C ARG A 321 5.42 -0.28 -23.21
N GLY A 322 4.22 -0.59 -22.72
CA GLY A 322 2.98 -0.02 -23.21
C GLY A 322 2.74 1.44 -22.78
N GLY A 323 3.48 1.93 -21.78
CA GLY A 323 3.32 3.27 -21.23
C GLY A 323 2.03 3.46 -20.44
N SER A 324 1.83 4.67 -19.91
CA SER A 324 0.64 5.05 -19.11
C SER A 324 0.37 4.16 -17.88
N GLN A 325 1.40 3.53 -17.33
CA GLN A 325 1.26 2.68 -16.13
C GLN A 325 1.49 3.49 -14.87
N ILE A 326 0.70 3.23 -13.83
CA ILE A 326 0.99 3.68 -12.46
C ILE A 326 1.05 2.49 -11.53
N ILE A 327 2.21 2.27 -10.93
CA ILE A 327 2.53 1.08 -10.13
C ILE A 327 2.89 1.52 -8.71
N TRP A 328 2.22 0.94 -7.72
CA TRP A 328 2.58 1.04 -6.32
C TRP A 328 3.40 -0.18 -5.90
N ILE A 329 4.50 0.06 -5.20
CA ILE A 329 5.33 -0.98 -4.61
C ILE A 329 5.77 -0.56 -3.20
N ALA A 330 5.77 -1.53 -2.29
CA ALA A 330 6.40 -1.41 -0.97
C ALA A 330 7.71 -2.21 -0.94
N PRO A 331 8.88 -1.57 -1.10
CA PRO A 331 10.16 -2.27 -1.19
C PRO A 331 10.55 -2.99 0.10
N SER A 332 9.98 -2.63 1.25
CA SER A 332 10.16 -3.36 2.51
C SER A 332 9.64 -4.81 2.44
N GLY A 333 8.79 -5.14 1.46
CA GLY A 333 8.27 -6.47 1.19
C GLY A 333 7.25 -6.98 2.22
N GLY A 334 6.78 -6.13 3.13
CA GLY A 334 5.71 -6.44 4.09
C GLY A 334 5.28 -5.20 4.89
N ARG A 335 4.20 -5.36 5.67
CA ARG A 335 3.63 -4.28 6.49
C ARG A 335 4.62 -3.79 7.56
N ASP A 336 4.53 -2.51 7.90
CA ASP A 336 5.20 -1.87 9.03
C ASP A 336 4.85 -2.60 10.33
N ARG A 337 5.69 -2.45 11.35
CA ARG A 337 5.49 -3.03 12.68
C ARG A 337 5.82 -1.99 13.75
N PRO A 338 5.14 -2.04 14.90
CA PRO A 338 5.53 -1.22 16.03
C PRO A 338 6.89 -1.67 16.53
N ASP A 339 7.73 -0.72 16.93
CA ASP A 339 8.95 -0.99 17.65
C ASP A 339 8.61 -1.75 18.96
N PRO A 340 9.23 -2.92 19.24
CA PRO A 340 8.85 -3.75 20.38
C PRO A 340 9.06 -3.10 21.76
N LEU A 341 9.94 -2.09 21.85
CA LEU A 341 10.29 -1.44 23.11
C LEU A 341 9.42 -0.19 23.37
N THR A 342 9.15 0.57 22.31
CA THR A 342 8.47 1.87 22.39
C THR A 342 7.02 1.82 21.95
N GLY A 343 6.62 0.78 21.21
CA GLY A 343 5.29 0.65 20.61
C GLY A 343 5.03 1.59 19.42
N LYS A 344 6.04 2.38 19.00
CA LYS A 344 5.88 3.37 17.93
C LYS A 344 5.96 2.73 16.55
N TRP A 345 5.10 3.19 15.65
CA TRP A 345 5.04 2.73 14.27
C TRP A 345 5.88 3.62 13.37
N HIS A 346 6.75 3.01 12.58
CA HIS A 346 7.54 3.71 11.57
C HIS A 346 7.60 2.89 10.28
N PRO A 347 7.76 3.56 9.12
CA PRO A 347 8.05 2.89 7.86
C PRO A 347 9.17 1.85 8.00
N ALA A 348 8.93 0.63 7.53
CA ALA A 348 9.97 -0.39 7.48
C ALA A 348 11.02 -0.05 6.40
N SER A 349 12.28 -0.44 6.65
CA SER A 349 13.38 -0.18 5.71
C SER A 349 13.14 -0.81 4.33
N PHE A 350 13.56 -0.11 3.30
CA PHE A 350 13.44 -0.57 1.92
C PHE A 350 14.52 -1.60 1.56
N ASP A 351 14.13 -2.66 0.86
CA ASP A 351 15.08 -3.59 0.23
C ASP A 351 15.71 -2.91 -0.99
N GLU A 352 17.01 -2.61 -0.89
CA GLU A 352 17.76 -1.89 -1.94
C GLU A 352 17.62 -2.55 -3.31
N SER A 353 17.63 -3.88 -3.34
CA SER A 353 17.52 -4.65 -4.58
C SER A 353 16.15 -4.50 -5.23
N SER A 354 15.07 -4.39 -4.44
CA SER A 354 13.71 -4.22 -4.95
C SER A 354 13.52 -2.83 -5.56
N VAL A 355 14.08 -1.80 -4.92
CA VAL A 355 14.11 -0.43 -5.47
C VAL A 355 14.88 -0.38 -6.78
N ASP A 356 16.12 -0.91 -6.79
CA ASP A 356 16.97 -0.89 -7.99
C ASP A 356 16.38 -1.72 -9.14
N ASN A 357 15.76 -2.88 -8.84
CA ASN A 357 15.09 -3.68 -9.85
C ASN A 357 13.94 -2.92 -10.51
N MET A 358 13.09 -2.24 -9.72
CA MET A 358 12.00 -1.44 -10.28
C MET A 358 12.52 -0.27 -11.10
N ARG A 359 13.53 0.45 -10.61
CA ARG A 359 14.19 1.52 -11.36
C ARG A 359 14.70 1.01 -12.72
N ARG A 360 15.46 -0.09 -12.73
CA ARG A 360 15.96 -0.69 -13.97
C ARG A 360 14.84 -1.07 -14.93
N LEU A 361 13.73 -1.66 -14.43
CA LEU A 361 12.59 -2.00 -15.29
C LEU A 361 11.98 -0.77 -15.96
N VAL A 362 11.89 0.33 -15.22
CA VAL A 362 11.40 1.61 -15.73
C VAL A 362 12.37 2.17 -16.78
N ASP A 363 13.66 2.26 -16.49
CA ASP A 363 14.66 2.83 -17.39
C ASP A 363 14.79 2.04 -18.70
N HIS A 364 14.66 0.71 -18.64
CA HIS A 364 14.74 -0.18 -19.80
C HIS A 364 13.39 -0.42 -20.49
N SER A 365 12.32 0.28 -20.06
CA SER A 365 11.00 0.14 -20.67
C SER A 365 10.90 0.79 -22.05
N GLY A 366 11.80 1.72 -22.38
CA GLY A 366 11.73 2.53 -23.61
C GLY A 366 10.65 3.63 -23.55
N VAL A 367 10.00 3.83 -22.40
CA VAL A 367 9.00 4.87 -22.14
C VAL A 367 9.48 5.71 -20.97
N MET A 368 9.24 7.02 -21.03
CA MET A 368 9.59 7.94 -19.94
C MET A 368 8.96 7.49 -18.62
N GLY A 369 9.75 7.44 -17.57
CA GLY A 369 9.35 6.90 -16.28
C GLY A 369 9.68 7.84 -15.13
N HIS A 370 8.80 7.86 -14.13
CA HIS A 370 8.90 8.77 -13.00
C HIS A 370 8.79 8.00 -11.68
N MET A 371 9.61 8.37 -10.70
CA MET A 371 9.75 7.65 -9.43
C MET A 371 9.45 8.60 -8.27
N TYR A 372 8.37 8.33 -7.54
CA TYR A 372 7.89 9.17 -6.45
C TYR A 372 7.92 8.43 -5.11
N PRO A 373 8.42 9.06 -4.03
CA PRO A 373 8.24 8.55 -2.68
C PRO A 373 6.83 8.86 -2.17
N LEU A 374 6.14 7.84 -1.66
CA LEU A 374 4.77 7.93 -1.14
C LEU A 374 4.73 7.44 0.31
N ALA A 375 4.07 8.18 1.19
CA ALA A 375 3.85 7.76 2.57
C ALA A 375 2.37 7.47 2.81
N LEU A 376 2.12 6.41 3.57
CA LEU A 376 0.80 5.97 3.99
C LEU A 376 0.78 5.80 5.51
N LEU A 377 -0.26 6.34 6.15
CA LEU A 377 -0.50 6.20 7.58
C LEU A 377 -1.94 5.72 7.80
N CYS A 378 -2.14 4.45 8.09
CA CYS A 378 -3.44 3.81 8.27
C CYS A 378 -3.42 2.52 9.10
N TYR A 379 -2.32 2.22 9.80
CA TYR A 379 -2.20 0.95 10.56
C TYR A 379 -3.37 0.72 11.52
N ASP A 380 -3.92 1.75 12.18
CA ASP A 380 -5.01 1.58 13.14
C ASP A 380 -6.32 1.08 12.52
N VAL A 381 -6.55 1.28 11.22
CA VAL A 381 -7.77 0.79 10.55
C VAL A 381 -7.80 -0.73 10.51
N MET A 382 -6.66 -1.37 10.24
CA MET A 382 -6.54 -2.83 10.18
C MET A 382 -5.10 -3.29 10.44
N PRO A 383 -4.62 -3.20 11.70
CA PRO A 383 -3.21 -3.37 12.00
C PRO A 383 -2.76 -4.82 11.78
N PRO A 384 -1.51 -5.04 11.34
CA PRO A 384 -0.95 -6.38 11.32
C PRO A 384 -0.76 -6.93 12.74
N PRO A 385 -0.65 -8.26 12.89
CA PRO A 385 -0.15 -8.86 14.12
C PRO A 385 1.23 -8.28 14.49
N PRO A 386 1.57 -8.14 15.79
CA PRO A 386 2.85 -7.58 16.23
C PRO A 386 4.08 -8.31 15.65
N GLU A 387 3.96 -9.63 15.46
CA GLU A 387 4.99 -10.46 14.86
C GLU A 387 4.60 -10.90 13.44
N VAL A 388 5.59 -11.33 12.65
CA VAL A 388 5.33 -11.91 11.33
C VAL A 388 4.91 -13.37 11.53
N GLU A 389 3.61 -13.64 11.43
CA GLU A 389 3.09 -15.01 11.49
C GLU A 389 3.57 -15.80 10.26
N LYS A 390 3.85 -17.10 10.40
CA LYS A 390 4.25 -17.98 9.27
C LYS A 390 3.07 -18.56 8.51
N GLN A 391 1.95 -18.79 9.21
CA GLN A 391 0.76 -19.40 8.62
C GLN A 391 -0.11 -18.34 7.93
N ILE A 392 -0.91 -18.78 6.95
CA ILE A 392 -1.93 -17.95 6.31
C ILE A 392 -3.14 -17.89 7.25
N GLY A 393 -3.73 -16.70 7.39
CA GLY A 393 -4.91 -16.55 8.23
C GLY A 393 -4.80 -15.64 9.41
N GLU A 394 -4.06 -14.54 9.27
CA GLU A 394 -3.84 -13.63 10.38
C GLU A 394 -5.17 -13.11 10.93
N ARG A 395 -5.22 -12.95 12.26
CA ARG A 395 -6.39 -12.39 12.93
C ARG A 395 -6.54 -10.92 12.54
N ARG A 396 -7.70 -10.57 11.95
CA ARG A 396 -7.99 -9.20 11.52
C ARG A 396 -8.67 -8.42 12.63
N LYS A 397 -8.00 -7.40 13.14
CA LYS A 397 -8.59 -6.39 14.02
C LYS A 397 -8.95 -5.16 13.18
N PHE A 398 -9.99 -4.45 13.58
CA PHE A 398 -10.44 -3.23 12.92
C PHE A 398 -10.66 -2.11 13.93
N SER A 399 -10.47 -0.88 13.49
CA SER A 399 -10.83 0.34 14.21
C SER A 399 -11.39 1.38 13.25
N PHE A 400 -12.24 2.28 13.75
CA PHE A 400 -12.60 3.50 13.04
C PHE A 400 -11.54 4.56 13.29
N HIS A 401 -10.78 4.95 12.27
CA HIS A 401 -9.65 5.85 12.45
C HIS A 401 -9.37 6.76 11.24
N GLY A 402 -8.73 7.89 11.50
CA GLY A 402 -8.19 8.78 10.46
C GLY A 402 -6.99 8.16 9.76
N ILE A 403 -6.85 8.43 8.46
CA ILE A 403 -5.77 7.92 7.62
C ILE A 403 -5.07 9.04 6.86
N GLY A 404 -3.80 8.82 6.51
CA GLY A 404 -2.96 9.78 5.82
C GLY A 404 -2.38 9.19 4.54
N LEU A 405 -2.38 9.98 3.47
CA LEU A 405 -1.68 9.68 2.23
C LEU A 405 -0.86 10.90 1.84
N SER A 406 0.41 10.75 1.53
CA SER A 406 1.25 11.86 1.06
C SER A 406 2.13 11.39 -0.08
N VAL A 407 2.41 12.28 -1.01
CA VAL A 407 3.46 12.10 -2.01
C VAL A 407 4.39 13.31 -2.00
N ALA A 408 5.68 13.12 -2.25
CA ALA A 408 6.64 14.22 -2.41
C ALA A 408 7.16 14.26 -3.87
N PRO A 409 7.89 15.31 -4.28
CA PRO A 409 8.41 15.41 -5.63
C PRO A 409 9.20 14.18 -6.09
N GLU A 410 9.25 13.96 -7.41
CA GLU A 410 10.01 12.83 -7.97
C GLU A 410 11.50 12.93 -7.65
N ILE A 411 12.11 11.77 -7.43
CA ILE A 411 13.55 11.66 -7.22
C ILE A 411 14.14 11.07 -8.50
N ASN A 412 15.00 11.86 -9.16
CA ASN A 412 15.72 11.42 -10.34
C ASN A 412 16.99 10.66 -9.93
N PHE A 413 17.15 9.44 -10.45
CA PHE A 413 18.33 8.62 -10.17
C PHE A 413 19.63 9.25 -10.68
N ASP A 414 19.61 9.86 -11.87
CA ASP A 414 20.81 10.44 -12.50
C ASP A 414 21.35 11.62 -11.70
N ASP A 415 20.46 12.45 -11.14
CA ASP A 415 20.84 13.57 -10.27
C ASP A 415 21.56 13.07 -9.02
N ILE A 416 21.06 12.00 -8.38
CA ILE A 416 21.70 11.38 -7.22
C ILE A 416 23.01 10.70 -7.60
N ALA A 417 23.02 9.95 -8.70
CA ALA A 417 24.18 9.19 -9.15
C ALA A 417 25.36 10.09 -9.56
N SER A 418 25.09 11.32 -10.02
CA SER A 418 26.12 12.29 -10.43
C SER A 418 27.13 12.65 -9.33
N GLY A 419 26.74 12.51 -8.06
CA GLY A 419 27.57 12.79 -6.89
C GLY A 419 28.23 11.56 -6.26
N CYS A 420 28.03 10.36 -6.82
CA CYS A 420 28.52 9.11 -6.24
C CYS A 420 29.77 8.59 -6.96
N GLU A 421 30.68 7.95 -6.21
CA GLU A 421 31.93 7.40 -6.75
C GLU A 421 31.71 6.15 -7.61
N ASN A 422 30.67 5.38 -7.29
CA ASN A 422 30.37 4.13 -7.97
C ASN A 422 28.86 3.77 -7.94
N ALA A 423 28.49 2.77 -8.75
CA ALA A 423 27.09 2.35 -8.92
C ALA A 423 26.45 1.80 -7.63
N GLU A 424 27.24 1.19 -6.74
CA GLU A 424 26.72 0.64 -5.48
C GLU A 424 26.39 1.76 -4.48
N GLU A 425 27.22 2.80 -4.43
CA GLU A 425 26.93 4.02 -3.68
C GLU A 425 25.71 4.75 -4.23
N ALA A 426 25.62 4.94 -5.55
CA ALA A 426 24.47 5.57 -6.20
C ALA A 426 23.15 4.84 -5.89
N LYS A 427 23.18 3.50 -5.93
CA LYS A 427 22.03 2.66 -5.55
C LYS A 427 21.60 2.93 -4.11
N LYS A 428 22.54 2.94 -3.16
CA LYS A 428 22.24 3.18 -1.73
C LYS A 428 21.74 4.59 -1.48
N ALA A 429 22.37 5.59 -2.10
CA ALA A 429 21.97 6.99 -2.00
C ALA A 429 20.54 7.20 -2.52
N PHE A 430 20.20 6.58 -3.66
CA PHE A 430 18.84 6.66 -4.22
C PHE A 430 17.78 6.01 -3.31
N VAL A 431 18.08 4.82 -2.75
CA VAL A 431 17.20 4.16 -1.78
C VAL A 431 17.00 5.03 -0.54
N TRP A 432 18.08 5.61 -0.02
CA TRP A 432 18.02 6.51 1.13
C TRP A 432 17.24 7.79 0.86
N ALA A 433 17.37 8.38 -0.33
CA ALA A 433 16.61 9.57 -0.72
C ALA A 433 15.10 9.27 -0.76
N LEU A 434 14.71 8.14 -1.36
CA LEU A 434 13.31 7.69 -1.38
C LEU A 434 12.79 7.41 0.03
N TYR A 435 13.51 6.58 0.80
CA TYR A 435 13.09 6.16 2.14
C TYR A 435 13.05 7.34 3.13
N GLY A 436 14.06 8.21 3.08
CA GLY A 436 14.10 9.44 3.89
C GLY A 436 12.91 10.35 3.61
N SER A 437 12.56 10.54 2.33
CA SER A 437 11.37 11.30 1.97
C SER A 437 10.07 10.65 2.46
N VAL A 438 9.95 9.32 2.41
CA VAL A 438 8.79 8.61 2.97
C VAL A 438 8.68 8.82 4.48
N ILE A 439 9.79 8.80 5.22
CA ILE A 439 9.80 9.08 6.66
C ILE A 439 9.35 10.52 6.95
N GLU A 440 9.89 11.50 6.24
CA GLU A 440 9.52 12.92 6.43
C GLU A 440 8.02 13.14 6.22
N GLN A 441 7.48 12.59 5.14
CA GLN A 441 6.05 12.61 4.84
C GLN A 441 5.22 11.91 5.93
N TYR A 442 5.66 10.72 6.36
CA TYR A 442 4.98 9.94 7.39
C TYR A 442 4.90 10.71 8.72
N ASN A 443 5.98 11.38 9.14
CA ASN A 443 6.02 12.15 10.38
C ASN A 443 5.07 13.37 10.35
N VAL A 444 4.88 13.98 9.18
CA VAL A 444 3.88 15.05 8.99
C VAL A 444 2.46 14.49 9.13
N LEU A 445 2.18 13.35 8.51
CA LEU A 445 0.89 12.66 8.66
C LEU A 445 0.65 12.24 10.12
N GLU A 446 1.67 11.73 10.81
CA GLU A 446 1.60 11.34 12.22
C GLU A 446 1.27 12.53 13.10
N SER A 447 1.94 13.67 12.87
CA SER A 447 1.68 14.93 13.59
C SER A 447 0.27 15.46 13.33
N ALA A 448 -0.25 15.30 12.11
CA ALA A 448 -1.61 15.72 11.76
C ALA A 448 -2.69 14.88 12.45
N ILE A 449 -2.50 13.55 12.46
CA ILE A 449 -3.51 12.57 12.86
C ILE A 449 -3.40 12.26 14.36
N TYR A 450 -2.25 11.79 14.82
CA TYR A 450 -2.00 11.43 16.22
C TYR A 450 -1.54 12.61 17.07
N GLY A 451 -0.86 13.58 16.46
CA GLY A 451 -0.50 14.84 17.11
C GLY A 451 -1.64 15.84 17.17
N TYR A 452 -2.80 15.53 16.56
CA TYR A 452 -4.00 16.39 16.50
C TYR A 452 -3.75 17.80 15.93
N GLN A 453 -2.66 18.00 15.18
CA GLN A 453 -2.34 19.29 14.57
C GLN A 453 -3.18 19.55 13.31
N GLY A 454 -3.76 18.50 12.73
CA GLY A 454 -4.50 18.56 11.48
C GLY A 454 -3.74 19.26 10.36
N LEU A 455 -4.36 20.23 9.69
CA LEU A 455 -3.71 20.98 8.59
C LEU A 455 -2.48 21.77 9.04
N ASN A 456 -2.35 22.11 10.34
CA ASN A 456 -1.21 22.87 10.87
C ASN A 456 0.08 22.03 10.95
N ALA A 457 0.00 20.70 10.78
CA ALA A 457 1.19 19.88 10.62
C ALA A 457 1.91 20.09 9.28
N SER A 458 1.26 20.77 8.31
CA SER A 458 1.88 21.12 7.04
C SER A 458 3.18 21.87 7.25
N ASN A 459 4.17 21.62 6.40
CA ASN A 459 5.44 22.33 6.38
C ASN A 459 5.76 22.84 4.97
N SER A 460 6.97 23.36 4.75
CA SER A 460 7.38 23.92 3.46
C SER A 460 7.43 22.91 2.31
N ILE A 461 7.47 21.61 2.63
CA ILE A 461 7.63 20.51 1.66
C ILE A 461 6.30 19.74 1.49
N ILE A 462 5.55 19.57 2.58
CA ILE A 462 4.32 18.78 2.64
C ILE A 462 3.14 19.67 3.00
N SER A 463 2.27 19.92 2.02
CA SER A 463 1.02 20.68 2.20
C SER A 463 -0.16 19.72 2.36
N LEU A 464 -0.76 19.69 3.54
CA LEU A 464 -1.90 18.82 3.84
C LEU A 464 -3.22 19.45 3.36
N SER A 465 -4.15 18.59 2.96
CA SER A 465 -5.50 18.98 2.50
C SER A 465 -6.53 17.90 2.85
N ARG A 466 -7.81 18.25 2.75
CA ARG A 466 -8.96 17.35 2.99
C ARG A 466 -10.03 17.52 1.91
N PRO A 467 -9.85 16.94 0.71
CA PRO A 467 -10.67 17.27 -0.46
C PRO A 467 -12.10 16.70 -0.44
N TRP A 468 -12.52 16.10 0.67
CA TRP A 468 -13.87 15.60 0.89
C TRP A 468 -14.69 16.45 1.88
N SER A 469 -14.05 17.44 2.52
CA SER A 469 -14.67 18.27 3.55
C SER A 469 -15.59 19.33 2.98
#